data_AF-A0A1G0CBN1-F1
#
_entry.id   AF-A0A1G0CBN1-F1
#
_cell.length_a   1.000
_cell.length_b   1.000
_cell.length_c   1.000
_cell.angle_alpha   90.00
_cell.angle_beta   90.00
_cell.angle_gamma   90.00
#
_symmetry.space_group_name_H-M   'P 1'
#
loop_
_entity.id
_entity.type
_entity.pdbx_description
1 polymer ?
#
loop_
_entity_poly.entity_id
_entity_poly.type
_entity_poly.pdbx_seq_one_letter_code
_entity_poly.pdbx_strand_id
1 'polypeptide(L)'
;MIEIIKSKIEAYNVKKDVHSFELILEAADIFIECRKNGSISDDEIELSRNLIIKLVEVSFIASIPQYEHDYKLQNRMLIKKKQVFKLSIPESHKEIRGLTEMLIGMKENELG
;
A
#
# COMPACT_ATOMS: atom_id res chain seq x y z
N MET A 1 -2.19 -12.69 9.24
CA MET A 1 -2.06 -11.44 8.45
C MET A 1 -0.68 -11.31 7.82
N ILE A 2 0.38 -11.11 8.63
CA ILE A 2 1.77 -10.93 8.16
C ILE A 2 2.16 -11.98 7.13
N GLU A 3 1.99 -13.27 7.46
CA GLU A 3 2.34 -14.38 6.56
C GLU A 3 1.51 -14.41 5.27
N ILE A 4 0.24 -13.97 5.32
CA ILE A 4 -0.60 -13.87 4.12
C ILE A 4 -0.06 -12.77 3.19
N ILE A 5 0.28 -11.60 3.74
CA ILE A 5 0.86 -10.49 2.98
C ILE A 5 2.22 -10.90 2.40
N LYS A 6 3.09 -11.54 3.19
CA LYS A 6 4.39 -12.06 2.74
C LYS A 6 4.22 -13.04 1.57
N SER A 7 3.32 -14.02 1.71
CA SER A 7 3.08 -15.01 0.65
C SER A 7 2.62 -14.37 -0.67
N LYS A 8 1.85 -13.28 -0.62
CA LYS A 8 1.44 -12.53 -1.82
C LYS A 8 2.61 -11.76 -2.45
N ILE A 9 3.46 -11.15 -1.64
CA ILE A 9 4.69 -10.48 -2.11
C ILE A 9 5.64 -11.49 -2.75
N GLU A 10 5.82 -12.66 -2.15
CA GLU A 10 6.63 -13.74 -2.71
C GLU A 10 6.05 -14.25 -4.04
N ALA A 11 4.75 -14.51 -4.09
CA ALA A 11 4.07 -14.91 -5.32
C ALA A 11 4.20 -13.87 -6.45
N TYR A 12 4.15 -12.58 -6.11
CA TYR A 12 4.41 -11.49 -7.06
C TYR A 12 5.85 -11.54 -7.60
N ASN A 13 6.85 -11.72 -6.74
CA ASN A 13 8.26 -11.75 -7.15
C ASN A 13 8.61 -12.94 -8.07
N VAL A 14 7.88 -14.05 -7.97
CA VAL A 14 8.13 -15.27 -8.76
C VAL A 14 7.38 -15.26 -10.10
N LYS A 15 6.22 -14.60 -10.18
CA LYS A 15 5.41 -14.59 -11.40
C LYS A 15 6.02 -13.69 -12.49
N LYS A 16 5.98 -14.17 -13.73
CA LYS A 16 6.37 -13.44 -14.95
C LYS A 16 5.16 -12.87 -15.72
N ASP A 17 4.05 -12.65 -15.02
CA ASP A 17 2.78 -12.21 -15.63
C ASP A 17 2.54 -10.73 -15.36
N VAL A 18 2.12 -9.99 -16.38
CA VAL A 18 1.87 -8.54 -16.29
C VAL A 18 0.71 -8.23 -15.34
N HIS A 19 -0.24 -9.15 -15.13
CA HIS A 19 -1.36 -8.95 -14.20
C HIS A 19 -1.03 -9.27 -12.74
N SER A 20 0.19 -9.71 -12.45
CA SER A 20 0.58 -10.11 -11.09
C SER A 20 0.52 -8.96 -10.08
N PHE A 21 0.42 -7.70 -10.54
CA PHE A 21 0.23 -6.53 -9.67
C PHE A 21 -0.98 -6.66 -8.75
N GLU A 22 -2.04 -7.38 -9.14
CA GLU A 22 -3.22 -7.57 -8.29
C GLU A 22 -2.87 -8.25 -6.96
N LEU A 23 -1.85 -9.12 -6.93
CA LEU A 23 -1.37 -9.73 -5.68
C LEU A 23 -0.89 -8.66 -4.67
N ILE A 24 -0.25 -7.60 -5.18
CA ILE A 24 0.21 -6.48 -4.34
C ILE A 24 -0.96 -5.60 -3.93
N LEU A 25 -1.96 -5.40 -4.80
CA LEU A 25 -3.16 -4.63 -4.45
C LEU A 25 -4.00 -5.35 -3.39
N GLU A 26 -4.14 -6.67 -3.47
CA GLU A 26 -4.79 -7.51 -2.47
C GLU A 26 -4.01 -7.52 -1.15
N ALA A 27 -2.67 -7.59 -1.21
CA ALA A 27 -1.82 -7.49 -0.02
C ALA A 27 -2.02 -6.14 0.70
N ALA A 28 -2.16 -5.06 -0.06
CA ALA A 28 -2.50 -3.74 0.48
C ALA A 28 -3.89 -3.70 1.13
N ASP A 29 -4.91 -4.31 0.53
CA ASP A 29 -6.25 -4.38 1.15
C ASP A 29 -6.21 -5.08 2.51
N ILE A 30 -5.54 -6.24 2.58
CA ILE A 30 -5.39 -7.00 3.82
C ILE A 30 -4.67 -6.16 4.89
N PHE A 31 -3.58 -5.48 4.50
CA PHE A 31 -2.86 -4.59 5.41
C PHE A 31 -3.76 -3.47 5.94
N ILE A 32 -4.47 -2.77 5.05
CA ILE A 32 -5.33 -1.64 5.41
C ILE A 32 -6.47 -2.07 6.33
N GLU A 33 -7.16 -3.17 5.99
CA GLU A 33 -8.27 -3.69 6.78
C GLU A 33 -7.84 -4.06 8.20
N CYS A 34 -6.71 -4.76 8.32
CA CYS A 34 -6.22 -5.20 9.62
C CYS A 34 -5.68 -4.06 10.50
N ARG A 35 -5.42 -2.88 9.92
CA ARG A 35 -4.74 -1.77 10.59
C ARG A 35 -5.62 -0.59 10.94
N LYS A 36 -6.92 -0.65 10.66
CA LYS A 36 -7.84 0.47 10.95
C LYS A 36 -7.79 0.97 12.40
N ASN A 37 -7.38 0.13 13.38
CA ASN A 37 -7.44 0.46 14.82
C ASN A 37 -6.20 0.07 15.66
N GLY A 38 -5.02 -0.15 15.08
CA GLY A 38 -3.88 -0.78 15.80
C GLY A 38 -2.62 0.06 15.90
N SER A 39 -1.85 -0.12 16.98
CA SER A 39 -0.42 0.19 17.01
C SER A 39 0.37 -0.82 16.16
N ILE A 40 1.50 -0.39 15.61
CA ILE A 40 2.33 -1.19 14.69
C ILE A 40 3.58 -1.71 15.41
N SER A 41 3.82 -3.02 15.33
CA SER A 41 5.07 -3.64 15.80
C SER A 41 6.17 -3.52 14.76
N ASP A 42 7.44 -3.67 15.18
CA ASP A 42 8.61 -3.52 14.30
C ASP A 42 8.59 -4.47 13.09
N ASP A 43 8.20 -5.73 13.28
CA ASP A 43 8.04 -6.71 12.19
C ASP A 43 7.04 -6.24 11.14
N GLU A 44 6.00 -5.55 11.59
CA GLU A 44 4.96 -5.04 10.71
C GLU A 44 5.37 -3.71 10.06
N ILE A 45 6.26 -2.92 10.67
CA ILE A 45 6.91 -1.77 10.01
C ILE A 45 7.76 -2.27 8.84
N GLU A 46 8.55 -3.33 9.06
CA GLU A 46 9.39 -3.89 8.00
C GLU A 46 8.52 -4.51 6.88
N LEU A 47 7.43 -5.20 7.25
CA LEU A 47 6.45 -5.67 6.27
C LEU A 47 5.85 -4.53 5.46
N SER A 48 5.46 -3.45 6.13
CA SER A 48 4.79 -2.33 5.47
C SER A 48 5.75 -1.55 4.56
N ARG A 49 7.01 -1.39 4.97
CA ARG A 49 8.09 -0.87 4.11
C ARG A 49 8.23 -1.70 2.85
N ASN A 50 8.32 -3.02 2.98
CA ASN A 50 8.41 -3.93 1.84
C ASN A 50 7.19 -3.82 0.92
N LEU A 51 5.99 -3.75 1.49
CA LEU A 51 4.75 -3.57 0.73
C LEU A 51 4.71 -2.22 -0.01
N ILE A 52 5.21 -1.13 0.59
CA ILE A 52 5.29 0.19 -0.05
C ILE A 52 6.25 0.16 -1.25
N ILE A 53 7.41 -0.49 -1.10
CA ILE A 53 8.36 -0.67 -2.20
C ILE A 53 7.66 -1.39 -3.37
N LYS A 54 6.93 -2.48 -3.09
CA LYS A 54 6.18 -3.21 -4.12
C LYS A 54 5.04 -2.39 -4.72
N LEU A 55 4.35 -1.56 -3.93
CA LEU A 55 3.33 -0.64 -4.45
C LEU A 55 3.91 0.42 -5.40
N VAL A 56 5.15 0.88 -5.15
CA VAL A 56 5.88 1.75 -6.07
C VAL A 56 6.25 0.99 -7.35
N GLU A 57 6.77 -0.23 -7.24
CA GLU A 57 7.10 -1.07 -8.40
C GLU A 57 5.89 -1.30 -9.32
N VAL A 58 4.74 -1.70 -8.76
CA VAL A 58 3.53 -1.93 -9.58
C VAL A 58 2.94 -0.65 -10.15
N SER A 59 3.25 0.52 -9.59
CA SER A 59 2.81 1.81 -10.17
C SER A 59 3.41 2.05 -11.55
N PHE A 60 4.56 1.42 -11.87
CA PHE A 60 5.13 1.49 -13.22
C PHE A 60 4.29 0.76 -14.27
N ILE A 61 3.32 -0.08 -13.87
CA ILE A 61 2.43 -0.71 -14.86
C ILE A 61 1.62 0.32 -15.65
N ALA A 62 1.40 1.51 -15.08
CA ALA A 62 0.74 2.62 -15.73
C ALA A 62 1.48 3.14 -16.97
N SER A 63 2.77 2.81 -17.15
CA SER A 63 3.52 3.16 -18.36
C SER A 63 3.42 2.10 -19.46
N ILE A 64 2.78 0.95 -19.21
CA ILE A 64 2.53 -0.07 -20.23
C ILE A 64 1.34 0.40 -21.08
N PRO A 65 1.42 0.36 -22.43
CA PRO A 65 0.37 0.84 -23.32
C PRO A 65 -1.04 0.30 -23.02
N GLN A 66 -1.13 -0.93 -22.51
CA GLN A 66 -2.40 -1.55 -22.10
C GLN A 66 -3.11 -0.82 -20.94
N TYR A 67 -2.36 -0.17 -20.05
CA TYR A 67 -2.87 0.47 -18.83
C TYR A 67 -2.66 1.99 -18.77
N GLU A 68 -2.06 2.57 -19.80
CA GLU A 68 -1.73 4.00 -19.89
C GLU A 68 -2.96 4.89 -19.64
N HIS A 69 -4.13 4.44 -20.08
CA HIS A 69 -5.40 5.16 -19.90
C HIS A 69 -6.33 4.53 -18.86
N ASP A 70 -5.86 3.53 -18.10
CA ASP A 70 -6.62 2.98 -16.98
C ASP A 70 -6.44 3.85 -15.72
N TYR A 71 -7.03 5.04 -15.78
CA TYR A 71 -6.99 6.00 -14.67
C TYR A 71 -7.64 5.44 -13.39
N LYS A 72 -8.57 4.47 -13.52
CA LYS A 72 -9.19 3.81 -12.36
C LYS A 72 -8.15 2.96 -11.64
N LEU A 73 -7.39 2.15 -12.38
CA LEU A 73 -6.29 1.36 -11.82
C LEU A 73 -5.21 2.25 -11.22
N GLN A 74 -4.79 3.30 -11.93
CA GLN A 74 -3.79 4.26 -11.43
C GLN A 74 -4.22 4.92 -10.11
N ASN A 75 -5.47 5.37 -10.04
CA ASN A 75 -6.03 5.93 -8.80
C ASN A 75 -6.11 4.89 -7.68
N ARG A 76 -6.54 3.65 -7.99
CA ARG A 76 -6.57 2.55 -7.00
C ARG A 76 -5.17 2.29 -6.42
N MET A 77 -4.14 2.24 -7.25
CA MET A 77 -2.74 2.08 -6.81
C MET A 77 -2.28 3.24 -5.93
N LEU A 78 -2.57 4.48 -6.36
CA LEU A 78 -2.19 5.68 -5.64
C LEU A 78 -2.85 5.75 -4.25
N ILE A 79 -4.15 5.46 -4.16
CA ILE A 79 -4.91 5.45 -2.90
C ILE A 79 -4.34 4.40 -1.95
N LYS A 80 -4.11 3.16 -2.43
CA LYS A 80 -3.54 2.09 -1.60
C LYS A 80 -2.15 2.45 -1.07
N LYS A 81 -1.27 2.98 -1.92
CA LYS A 81 0.07 3.44 -1.51
C LYS A 81 -0.01 4.48 -0.39
N LYS A 82 -0.90 5.46 -0.53
CA LYS A 82 -1.16 6.50 0.47
C LYS A 82 -1.65 5.92 1.80
N GLN A 83 -2.63 5.01 1.74
CA GLN A 83 -3.21 4.39 2.93
C GLN A 83 -2.22 3.48 3.67
N VAL A 84 -1.49 2.63 2.95
CA VAL A 84 -0.45 1.77 3.55
C VAL A 84 0.62 2.62 4.20
N PHE A 85 1.13 3.67 3.53
CA PHE A 85 2.14 4.56 4.09
C PHE A 85 1.66 5.25 5.38
N LYS A 86 0.44 5.80 5.40
CA LYS A 86 -0.16 6.39 6.61
C LYS A 86 -0.22 5.39 7.77
N LEU A 87 -0.71 4.18 7.51
CA LEU A 87 -0.87 3.12 8.52
C LEU A 87 0.45 2.44 8.92
N SER A 88 1.55 2.80 8.26
CA SER A 88 2.90 2.33 8.58
C SER A 88 3.61 3.19 9.62
N ILE A 89 3.13 4.42 9.86
CA ILE A 89 3.79 5.36 10.76
C ILE A 89 3.39 5.00 12.20
N PRO A 90 4.35 4.69 13.09
CA PRO A 90 4.05 4.40 14.48
C PRO A 90 3.39 5.59 15.18
N GLU A 91 2.55 5.33 16.18
CA GLU A 91 1.88 6.38 16.94
C GLU A 91 2.88 7.29 17.68
N SER A 92 4.05 6.76 18.04
CA SER A 92 5.17 7.54 18.59
C SER A 92 5.68 8.63 17.63
N HIS A 93 5.34 8.55 16.34
CA HIS A 93 5.73 9.50 15.29
C HIS A 93 4.51 10.21 14.69
N LYS A 94 3.48 10.48 15.52
CA LYS A 94 2.21 11.09 15.12
C LYS A 94 2.34 12.37 14.29
N GLU A 95 3.36 13.20 14.53
CA GLU A 95 3.61 14.41 13.73
C GLU A 95 3.92 14.08 12.27
N ILE A 96 4.72 13.04 12.01
CA ILE A 96 5.03 12.56 10.66
C ILE A 96 3.76 12.03 9.98
N ARG A 97 2.90 11.35 10.74
CA ARG A 97 1.59 10.88 10.28
C ARG A 97 0.68 12.07 9.89
N GLY A 98 0.62 13.12 10.71
CA GLY A 98 -0.14 14.33 10.40
C GLY A 98 0.37 15.09 9.17
N LEU A 99 1.69 15.21 9.01
CA LEU A 99 2.30 15.81 7.80
C LEU A 99 1.97 15.00 6.55
N THR A 100 2.00 13.67 6.68
CA THR A 100 1.65 12.74 5.61
C THR A 100 0.19 12.91 5.16
N GLU A 101 -0.74 13.04 6.09
CA GLU A 101 -2.16 13.31 5.80
C GLU A 101 -2.35 14.63 5.06
N MET A 102 -1.63 15.68 5.47
CA MET A 102 -1.65 16.98 4.81
C MET A 102 -1.12 16.92 3.38
N LEU A 103 0.00 16.23 3.14
CA LEU A 103 0.62 16.08 1.81
C LEU A 103 -0.22 15.22 0.86
N ILE A 104 -0.97 14.27 1.43
CA ILE A 104 -1.81 13.34 0.68
C ILE A 104 -3.18 13.94 0.33
N GLY A 105 -3.58 15.02 1.01
CA GLY A 105 -4.80 15.77 0.73
C GLY A 105 -6.07 15.14 1.29
N MET A 106 -5.98 14.35 2.37
CA MET A 106 -7.16 13.81 3.06
C MET A 106 -7.00 14.02 4.56
N LYS A 107 -7.93 14.79 5.16
CA LYS A 107 -7.98 14.95 6.61
C LYS A 107 -8.47 13.66 7.26
N GLU A 108 -8.03 13.39 8.49
CA GLU A 108 -8.44 12.25 9.31
C GLU A 108 -9.98 12.11 9.44
N ASN A 109 -10.72 13.20 9.25
CA ASN A 109 -12.18 13.29 9.44
C ASN A 109 -13.02 12.95 8.20
N GLU A 110 -12.41 12.66 7.05
CA GLU A 110 -13.13 12.38 5.79
C GLU A 110 -13.24 10.87 5.47
N LEU A 111 -12.89 10.02 6.44
CA LEU A 111 -12.88 8.55 6.33
C LEU A 111 -13.95 7.87 7.21
N GLY A 112 -15.11 8.51 7.36
CA GLY A 112 -16.29 7.93 8.03
C GLY A 112 -16.85 6.71 7.30
#